data_AF-A0AAW7P9Q6-F1
#
_entry.id   AF-A0AAW7P9Q6-F1
#
_cell.length_a   1.000
_cell.length_b   1.000
_cell.length_c   1.000
_cell.angle_alpha   90.00
_cell.angle_beta   90.00
_cell.angle_gamma   90.00
#
_symmetry.space_group_name_H-M   'P 1'
#
loop_
_entity.id
_entity.type
_entity.pdbx_description
1 polymer ?
#
loop_
_entity_poly.entity_id
_entity_poly.type
_entity_poly.pdbx_seq_one_letter_code
_entity_poly.pdbx_strand_id
1 'polypeptide(L)'
;MKRKQALSLYLAGTLGQILLVSLIVLILRAGEVRVDYGTPIGLFTLMLGGLSSAIWGAIISIRYHHSSFKQLVRDFFQVKQAPLNYLLVLIFLCLDFLPYVFSGEMIIPTWYLPIILFVKALVFGGIEEIGWRYFFQPTLQEKLTYLVSTLCTFVAWSLWHILYFYIDGSLARIHLLLFLLGLLSNCFILSAIYTKTRSLWLCVMTHALINALSQLSSVENIWLSLVIKVLIILLAMRIASSSVEKVK
;
A
#
# COMPACT_ATOMS: atom_id res chain seq x y z
N MET A 1 -5.31 2.85 -25.46
CA MET A 1 -3.89 3.09 -25.08
C MET A 1 -3.16 1.75 -24.98
N LYS A 2 -1.89 1.63 -25.38
CA LYS A 2 -1.16 0.35 -25.29
C LYS A 2 -0.71 0.06 -23.84
N ARG A 3 -0.68 -1.21 -23.42
CA ARG A 3 -0.29 -1.63 -22.05
C ARG A 3 1.04 -1.04 -21.56
N LYS A 4 2.11 -1.20 -22.35
CA LYS A 4 3.44 -0.68 -22.00
C LYS A 4 3.43 0.84 -21.78
N GLN A 5 2.66 1.55 -22.60
CA GLN A 5 2.48 3.00 -22.48
C GLN A 5 1.70 3.35 -21.21
N ALA A 6 0.63 2.61 -20.89
CA ALA A 6 -0.14 2.83 -19.67
C ALA A 6 0.72 2.64 -18.41
N LEU A 7 1.48 1.54 -18.32
CA LEU A 7 2.40 1.26 -17.22
C LEU A 7 3.49 2.33 -17.08
N SER A 8 4.08 2.73 -18.21
CA SER A 8 5.13 3.76 -18.24
C SER A 8 4.59 5.12 -17.80
N LEU A 9 3.43 5.54 -18.30
CA LEU A 9 2.80 6.81 -17.91
C LEU A 9 2.40 6.82 -16.43
N TYR A 10 1.87 5.71 -15.91
CA TYR A 10 1.55 5.59 -14.48
C TYR A 10 2.80 5.71 -13.61
N LEU A 11 3.88 4.99 -13.92
CA LEU A 11 5.11 5.07 -13.14
C LEU A 11 5.78 6.44 -13.25
N ALA A 12 5.89 6.98 -14.46
CA ALA A 12 6.47 8.30 -14.69
C ALA A 12 5.67 9.40 -13.97
N GLY A 13 4.34 9.31 -14.01
CA GLY A 13 3.47 10.24 -13.29
C GLY A 13 3.58 10.10 -11.78
N THR A 14 3.45 8.87 -11.26
CA THR A 14 3.47 8.58 -9.82
C THR A 14 4.81 8.95 -9.20
N LEU A 15 5.91 8.43 -9.74
CA LEU A 15 7.26 8.69 -9.24
C LEU A 15 7.75 10.10 -9.58
N GLY A 16 7.40 10.62 -10.77
CA GLY A 16 7.78 11.96 -11.19
C GLY A 16 7.10 13.04 -10.35
N GLN A 17 5.81 12.88 -10.03
CA GLN A 17 5.09 13.83 -9.17
C GLN A 17 5.68 13.86 -7.77
N ILE A 18 5.85 12.70 -7.12
CA ILE A 18 6.41 12.69 -5.76
C ILE A 18 7.87 13.15 -5.75
N LEU A 19 8.68 12.79 -6.75
CA LEU A 19 10.05 13.29 -6.89
C LEU A 19 10.09 14.82 -7.02
N LEU A 20 9.24 15.40 -7.87
CA LEU A 20 9.16 16.85 -8.03
C LEU A 20 8.79 17.53 -6.70
N VAL A 21 7.83 16.98 -5.97
CA VAL A 21 7.46 17.48 -4.64
C VAL A 21 8.63 17.34 -3.66
N SER A 22 9.34 16.21 -3.63
CA SER A 22 10.53 16.01 -2.81
C SER A 22 11.62 17.06 -3.14
N LEU A 23 11.84 17.39 -4.40
CA LEU A 23 12.80 18.42 -4.82
C LEU A 23 12.37 19.83 -4.37
N ILE A 24 11.08 20.15 -4.45
CA ILE A 24 10.55 21.41 -3.91
C ILE A 24 10.79 21.49 -2.40
N VAL A 25 10.51 20.41 -1.66
CA VAL A 25 10.76 20.34 -0.22
C VAL A 25 12.25 20.49 0.10
N LEU A 26 13.13 19.90 -0.70
CA LEU A 26 14.58 20.07 -0.57
C LEU A 26 14.98 21.54 -0.70
N ILE A 27 14.50 22.24 -1.73
CA ILE A 27 14.80 23.66 -1.97
C ILE A 27 14.25 24.52 -0.82
N LEU A 28 13.03 24.27 -0.37
CA LEU A 28 12.42 24.99 0.75
C LEU A 28 13.23 24.83 2.05
N ARG A 29 13.63 23.60 2.37
CA ARG A 29 14.46 23.32 3.55
C ARG A 29 15.86 23.93 3.45
N ALA A 30 16.44 23.97 2.24
CA ALA A 30 17.71 24.65 1.99
C ALA A 30 17.60 26.18 2.20
N GLY A 31 16.42 26.76 1.96
CA GLY A 31 16.08 28.14 2.31
C GLY A 31 15.58 28.31 3.75
N GLU A 32 15.90 27.38 4.65
CA GLU A 32 15.51 27.37 6.08
C GLU A 32 14.00 27.40 6.35
N VAL A 33 13.17 27.08 5.34
CA VAL A 33 11.73 26.93 5.52
C VAL A 33 11.43 25.59 6.16
N ARG A 34 10.75 25.64 7.31
CA ARG A 34 10.25 24.44 7.97
C ARG A 34 9.12 23.82 7.16
N VAL A 35 9.31 22.58 6.71
CA VAL A 35 8.32 21.80 5.94
C VAL A 35 8.09 20.46 6.65
N ASP A 36 7.04 20.41 7.47
CA ASP A 36 6.58 19.24 8.21
C ASP A 36 5.06 19.27 8.50
N TYR A 37 4.53 18.25 9.17
CA TYR A 37 3.11 18.13 9.56
C TYR A 37 2.57 19.32 10.37
N GLY A 38 3.42 20.12 11.01
CA GLY A 38 3.02 21.30 11.78
C GLY A 38 2.83 22.56 10.94
N THR A 39 3.11 22.51 9.64
CA THR A 39 3.07 23.68 8.75
C THR A 39 2.06 23.48 7.62
N PRO A 40 1.31 24.52 7.19
CA PRO A 40 0.39 24.41 6.06
C PRO A 40 1.09 23.96 4.77
N ILE A 41 2.31 24.46 4.54
CA ILE A 41 3.12 24.07 3.37
C ILE A 41 3.56 22.60 3.42
N GLY A 42 3.95 22.12 4.60
CA GLY A 42 4.28 20.71 4.81
C GLY A 42 3.07 19.81 4.56
N LEU A 43 1.91 20.12 5.14
CA LEU A 43 0.67 19.37 4.88
C LEU A 43 0.31 19.35 3.39
N PHE A 44 0.43 20.49 2.69
CA PHE A 44 0.18 20.56 1.25
C PHE A 44 1.12 19.67 0.44
N THR A 45 2.43 19.75 0.70
CA THR A 45 3.42 18.90 0.01
C THR A 45 3.24 17.41 0.32
N LEU A 46 2.90 17.06 1.56
CA LEU A 46 2.59 15.68 1.95
C LEU A 46 1.36 15.13 1.23
N MET A 47 0.28 15.92 1.17
CA MET A 47 -0.92 15.52 0.42
C MET A 47 -0.62 15.39 -1.07
N LEU A 48 0.07 16.37 -1.66
CA LEU A 48 0.37 16.36 -3.09
C LEU A 48 1.29 15.21 -3.48
N GLY A 49 2.30 14.90 -2.67
CA GLY A 49 3.18 13.75 -2.87
C GLY A 49 2.45 12.42 -2.61
N GLY A 50 1.76 12.32 -1.48
CA GLY A 50 1.02 11.14 -1.03
C GLY A 50 -0.09 10.69 -1.99
N LEU A 51 -0.78 11.64 -2.62
CA LEU A 51 -1.85 11.34 -3.56
C LEU A 51 -1.37 10.95 -4.97
N SER A 52 -0.07 10.99 -5.26
CA SER A 52 0.46 10.73 -6.61
C SER A 52 0.07 9.36 -7.15
N SER A 53 0.19 8.29 -6.36
CA SER A 53 -0.23 6.93 -6.77
C SER A 53 -1.72 6.88 -7.11
N ALA A 54 -2.56 7.50 -6.29
CA ALA A 54 -4.01 7.50 -6.48
C ALA A 54 -4.44 8.33 -7.69
N ILE A 55 -3.88 9.54 -7.87
CA ILE A 55 -4.20 10.45 -8.98
C ILE A 55 -3.85 9.80 -10.31
N TRP A 56 -2.60 9.36 -10.47
CA TRP A 56 -2.16 8.71 -11.70
C TRP A 56 -2.81 7.36 -11.90
N GLY A 57 -3.06 6.60 -10.82
CA GLY A 57 -3.82 5.36 -10.85
C GLY A 57 -5.23 5.55 -11.40
N ALA A 58 -5.96 6.55 -10.90
CA ALA A 58 -7.31 6.89 -11.38
C ALA A 58 -7.30 7.34 -12.84
N ILE A 59 -6.42 8.27 -13.21
CA ILE A 59 -6.35 8.80 -14.59
C ILE A 59 -6.03 7.69 -15.59
N ILE A 60 -5.01 6.87 -15.30
CA ILE A 60 -4.55 5.84 -16.23
C ILE A 60 -5.49 4.64 -16.23
N SER A 61 -6.06 4.22 -15.09
CA SER A 61 -7.04 3.12 -15.06
C SER A 61 -8.28 3.43 -15.90
N ILE A 62 -8.85 4.63 -15.75
CA ILE A 62 -10.01 5.11 -16.53
C ILE A 62 -9.69 5.08 -18.03
N ARG A 63 -8.51 5.57 -18.43
CA ARG A 63 -8.10 5.63 -19.84
C ARG A 63 -7.75 4.26 -20.43
N TYR A 64 -7.21 3.36 -19.62
CA TYR A 64 -6.74 2.06 -20.08
C TYR A 64 -7.86 1.02 -20.13
N HIS A 65 -8.66 0.96 -19.06
CA HIS A 65 -9.77 0.01 -18.93
C HIS A 65 -11.10 0.53 -19.48
N HIS A 66 -11.14 1.79 -19.95
CA HIS A 66 -12.37 2.46 -20.41
C HIS A 66 -13.47 2.47 -19.34
N SER A 67 -13.09 2.46 -18.06
CA SER A 67 -13.98 2.55 -16.91
C SER A 67 -14.32 4.00 -16.57
N SER A 68 -15.30 4.22 -15.69
CA SER A 68 -15.71 5.57 -15.27
C SER A 68 -15.20 5.91 -13.88
N PHE A 69 -15.03 7.21 -13.59
CA PHE A 69 -14.70 7.67 -12.23
C PHE A 69 -15.75 7.22 -11.20
N LYS A 70 -17.03 7.23 -11.57
CA LYS A 70 -18.13 6.73 -10.73
C LYS A 70 -17.95 5.25 -10.38
N GLN A 71 -17.48 4.43 -11.31
CA GLN A 71 -17.19 3.02 -11.06
C GLN A 71 -16.02 2.86 -10.07
N LEU A 72 -14.95 3.62 -10.25
CA LEU A 72 -13.80 3.59 -9.34
C LEU A 72 -14.23 3.92 -7.91
N VAL A 73 -14.98 5.00 -7.70
CA VAL A 73 -15.49 5.39 -6.38
C VAL A 73 -16.39 4.31 -5.79
N ARG A 74 -17.28 3.71 -6.61
CA ARG A 74 -18.14 2.61 -6.16
C ARG A 74 -17.32 1.41 -5.71
N ASP A 75 -16.31 1.01 -6.48
CA ASP A 75 -15.49 -0.16 -6.20
C ASP A 75 -14.57 0.08 -4.98
N PHE A 76 -14.13 1.33 -4.78
CA PHE A 76 -13.42 1.77 -3.57
C PHE A 76 -14.27 1.62 -2.31
N PHE A 77 -15.56 1.97 -2.37
CA PHE A 77 -16.49 1.84 -1.23
C PHE A 77 -17.34 0.56 -1.26
N GLN A 78 -16.91 -0.48 -1.98
CA GLN A 78 -17.69 -1.72 -2.11
C GLN A 78 -17.54 -2.64 -0.89
N VAL A 79 -18.10 -2.21 0.24
CA VAL A 79 -18.05 -2.94 1.53
C VAL A 79 -18.78 -4.28 1.49
N LYS A 80 -19.80 -4.43 0.64
CA LYS A 80 -20.52 -5.71 0.52
C LYS A 80 -19.67 -6.72 -0.26
N GLN A 81 -19.00 -7.63 0.47
CA GLN A 81 -18.18 -8.73 -0.06
C GLN A 81 -18.58 -10.05 0.61
N ALA A 82 -18.27 -11.18 -0.03
CA ALA A 82 -18.54 -12.49 0.53
C ALA A 82 -17.80 -12.68 1.89
N PRO A 83 -18.42 -13.27 2.92
CA PRO A 83 -17.79 -13.46 4.23
C PRO A 83 -16.45 -14.21 4.19
N LEU A 84 -16.29 -15.16 3.28
CA LEU A 84 -15.04 -15.89 3.08
C LEU A 84 -13.87 -14.98 2.65
N ASN A 85 -14.16 -13.88 1.94
CA ASN A 85 -13.14 -12.91 1.56
C ASN A 85 -12.67 -12.09 2.77
N TYR A 86 -13.58 -11.78 3.69
CA TYR A 86 -13.22 -11.16 4.97
C TYR A 86 -12.45 -12.11 5.88
N LEU A 87 -12.81 -13.39 5.89
CA LEU A 87 -12.04 -14.41 6.60
C LEU A 87 -10.61 -14.51 6.07
N LEU A 88 -10.42 -14.42 4.75
CA LEU A 88 -9.08 -14.39 4.15
C LEU A 88 -8.26 -13.18 4.64
N VAL A 89 -8.86 -11.99 4.67
CA VAL A 89 -8.22 -10.78 5.23
C VAL A 89 -7.82 -11.02 6.69
N LEU A 90 -8.74 -11.56 7.48
CA LEU A 90 -8.49 -11.85 8.90
C LEU A 90 -7.31 -12.83 9.08
N ILE A 91 -7.22 -13.88 8.28
CA ILE A 91 -6.10 -14.83 8.32
C ILE A 91 -4.77 -14.13 8.07
N PHE A 92 -4.69 -13.28 7.03
CA PHE A 92 -3.46 -12.53 6.75
C PHE A 92 -3.10 -11.57 7.88
N LEU A 93 -4.06 -10.83 8.43
CA LEU A 93 -3.81 -9.93 9.56
C LEU A 93 -3.36 -10.69 10.81
N CYS A 94 -4.02 -11.80 11.16
CA CYS A 94 -3.62 -12.61 12.29
C CYS A 94 -2.21 -13.17 12.12
N LEU A 95 -1.84 -13.61 10.92
CA LEU A 95 -0.48 -14.06 10.63
C LEU A 95 0.52 -12.91 10.76
N ASP A 96 0.29 -11.80 10.06
CA ASP A 96 1.23 -10.66 9.98
C ASP A 96 1.50 -10.04 11.35
N PHE A 97 0.48 -10.02 12.23
CA PHE A 97 0.61 -9.48 13.59
C PHE A 97 0.92 -10.52 14.68
N LEU A 98 0.99 -11.81 14.32
CA LEU A 98 1.30 -12.89 15.27
C LEU A 98 2.61 -12.66 16.05
N PRO A 99 3.72 -12.20 15.43
CA PRO A 99 4.98 -11.95 16.15
C PRO A 99 4.86 -10.93 17.27
N TYR A 100 4.01 -9.91 17.09
CA TYR A 100 3.78 -8.84 18.08
C TYR A 100 2.91 -9.29 19.25
N VAL A 101 1.96 -10.19 18.99
CA VAL A 101 1.15 -10.79 20.05
C VAL A 101 2.01 -11.66 20.97
N PHE A 102 2.93 -12.44 20.40
CA PHE A 102 3.83 -13.29 21.18
C PHE A 102 4.95 -12.53 21.91
N SER A 103 5.37 -11.37 21.41
CA SER A 103 6.29 -10.50 22.16
C SER A 103 5.63 -9.78 23.33
N GLY A 104 4.30 -9.75 23.40
CA GLY A 104 3.55 -9.19 24.53
C GLY A 104 3.46 -7.66 24.54
N GLU A 105 3.82 -6.99 23.44
CA GLU A 105 3.94 -5.52 23.39
C GLU A 105 2.90 -4.83 22.49
N MET A 106 1.66 -5.35 22.46
CA MET A 106 0.53 -4.64 21.85
C MET A 106 -0.09 -3.70 22.88
N ILE A 107 0.34 -2.44 22.89
CA ILE A 107 -0.17 -1.44 23.82
C ILE A 107 -1.34 -0.71 23.15
N ILE A 108 -2.57 -1.03 23.56
CA ILE A 108 -3.75 -0.22 23.22
C ILE A 108 -4.05 0.67 24.42
N PRO A 109 -3.45 1.88 24.50
CA PRO A 109 -3.63 2.75 25.67
C PRO A 109 -5.09 3.24 25.78
N THR A 110 -5.84 3.25 24.68
CA THR A 110 -7.23 3.72 24.68
C THR A 110 -8.05 3.05 23.59
N TRP A 111 -9.30 2.69 23.89
CA TRP A 111 -10.16 1.88 23.02
C TRP A 111 -10.52 2.54 21.69
N TYR A 112 -10.56 3.88 21.61
CA TYR A 112 -10.89 4.61 20.38
C TYR A 112 -9.68 4.87 19.47
N LEU A 113 -8.45 4.72 19.98
CA LEU A 113 -7.23 5.00 19.22
C LEU A 113 -7.11 4.14 17.95
N PRO A 114 -7.38 2.81 17.97
CA PRO A 114 -7.40 2.00 16.76
C PRO A 114 -8.37 2.51 15.70
N ILE A 115 -9.52 3.04 16.10
CA ILE A 115 -10.54 3.59 15.19
C ILE A 115 -10.01 4.85 14.50
N ILE A 116 -9.41 5.78 15.27
CA ILE A 116 -8.82 7.00 14.72
C ILE A 116 -7.69 6.67 13.74
N LEU A 117 -6.81 5.74 14.12
CA LEU A 117 -5.70 5.31 13.27
C LEU A 117 -6.18 4.63 12.00
N PHE A 118 -7.23 3.80 12.08
CA PHE A 118 -7.84 3.17 10.91
C PHE A 118 -8.44 4.21 9.95
N VAL A 119 -9.20 5.18 10.46
CA VAL A 119 -9.79 6.25 9.62
C VAL A 119 -8.69 7.09 8.97
N LYS A 120 -7.66 7.49 9.72
CA LYS A 120 -6.47 8.17 9.19
C LYS A 120 -5.82 7.34 8.09
N ALA A 121 -5.57 6.05 8.36
CA ALA A 121 -4.90 5.15 7.42
C ALA A 121 -5.75 4.89 6.17
N LEU A 122 -7.08 4.90 6.27
CA LEU A 122 -7.99 4.78 5.13
C LEU A 122 -7.82 5.95 4.14
N VAL A 123 -7.71 7.17 4.68
CA VAL A 123 -7.57 8.40 3.87
C VAL A 123 -6.18 8.53 3.27
N PHE A 124 -5.12 8.28 4.05
CA PHE A 124 -3.76 8.55 3.62
C PHE A 124 -3.03 7.35 3.02
N GLY A 125 -3.30 6.13 3.47
CA GLY A 125 -2.66 4.91 2.95
C GLY A 125 -3.57 4.10 2.04
N GLY A 126 -4.83 3.90 2.44
CA GLY A 126 -5.79 3.11 1.68
C GLY A 126 -6.03 3.64 0.26
N ILE A 127 -5.96 4.97 0.06
CA ILE A 127 -6.14 5.60 -1.25
C ILE A 127 -5.04 5.21 -2.26
N GLU A 128 -3.84 4.85 -1.79
CA GLU A 128 -2.74 4.41 -2.65
C GLU A 128 -3.07 3.14 -3.45
N GLU A 129 -3.99 2.31 -2.93
CA GLU A 129 -4.41 1.06 -3.56
C GLU A 129 -5.12 1.28 -4.91
N ILE A 130 -5.66 2.48 -5.15
CA ILE A 130 -6.19 2.88 -6.46
C ILE A 130 -5.11 2.80 -7.54
N GLY A 131 -3.87 3.18 -7.22
CA GLY A 131 -2.75 3.05 -8.13
C GLY A 131 -2.20 1.63 -8.15
N TRP A 132 -1.84 1.11 -6.98
CA TRP A 132 -1.08 -0.14 -6.89
C TRP A 132 -1.91 -1.38 -7.23
N ARG A 133 -3.10 -1.53 -6.65
CA ARG A 133 -3.90 -2.76 -6.71
C ARG A 133 -5.04 -2.68 -7.72
N TYR A 134 -5.58 -1.49 -7.98
CA TYR A 134 -6.63 -1.34 -8.99
C TYR A 134 -6.07 -1.20 -10.42
N PHE A 135 -4.84 -0.70 -10.58
CA PHE A 135 -4.22 -0.49 -11.88
C PHE A 135 -2.89 -1.22 -12.06
N PHE A 136 -1.82 -0.78 -11.39
CA PHE A 136 -0.44 -1.13 -11.75
C PHE A 136 -0.17 -2.63 -11.74
N GLN A 137 -0.45 -3.27 -10.61
CA GLN A 137 -0.14 -4.68 -10.44
C GLN A 137 -1.03 -5.59 -11.32
N PRO A 138 -2.36 -5.41 -11.42
CA PRO A 138 -3.18 -6.17 -12.36
C PRO A 138 -2.72 -6.02 -13.81
N THR A 139 -2.36 -4.81 -14.24
CA THR A 139 -1.87 -4.56 -15.60
C THR A 139 -0.49 -5.20 -15.86
N LEU A 140 0.37 -5.33 -14.85
CA LEU A 140 1.59 -6.14 -14.95
C LEU A 140 1.26 -7.62 -15.13
N GLN A 141 0.32 -8.15 -14.34
CA GLN A 141 -0.10 -9.56 -14.36
C GLN A 141 -0.77 -9.99 -15.68
N GLU A 142 -1.18 -9.06 -16.55
CA GLU A 142 -1.67 -9.38 -17.91
C GLU A 142 -0.64 -10.11 -18.77
N LYS A 143 0.67 -9.94 -18.48
CA LYS A 143 1.77 -10.59 -19.23
C LYS A 143 2.91 -11.11 -18.38
N LEU A 144 3.01 -10.70 -17.12
CA LEU A 144 4.02 -11.17 -16.18
C LEU A 144 3.40 -12.15 -15.19
N THR A 145 4.23 -12.99 -14.59
CA THR A 145 3.76 -13.89 -13.53
C THR A 145 3.32 -13.08 -12.31
N TYR A 146 2.52 -13.70 -11.45
CA TYR A 146 2.11 -13.12 -10.17
C TYR A 146 3.32 -12.64 -9.37
N LEU A 147 4.32 -13.51 -9.18
CA LEU A 147 5.54 -13.20 -8.44
C LEU A 147 6.26 -11.98 -9.01
N VAL A 148 6.53 -11.97 -10.31
CA VAL A 148 7.24 -10.85 -10.96
C VAL A 148 6.44 -9.55 -10.84
N SER A 149 5.12 -9.61 -11.01
CA SER A 149 4.26 -8.43 -10.89
C SER A 149 4.24 -7.86 -9.48
N THR A 150 4.18 -8.73 -8.46
CA THR A 150 4.25 -8.33 -7.04
C THR A 150 5.61 -7.73 -6.71
N LEU A 151 6.71 -8.30 -7.18
CA LEU A 151 8.05 -7.77 -6.96
C LEU A 151 8.28 -6.42 -7.66
N CYS A 152 7.78 -6.25 -8.89
CA CYS A 152 7.81 -4.94 -9.56
C CYS A 152 7.00 -3.88 -8.78
N THR A 153 5.85 -4.28 -8.22
CA THR A 153 5.04 -3.40 -7.36
C THR A 153 5.79 -3.04 -6.09
N PHE A 154 6.43 -4.01 -5.43
CA PHE A 154 7.27 -3.78 -4.26
C PHE A 154 8.40 -2.78 -4.55
N VAL A 155 9.13 -2.94 -5.66
CA VAL A 155 10.22 -2.02 -6.02
C VAL A 155 9.70 -0.60 -6.27
N ALA A 156 8.65 -0.45 -7.09
CA ALA A 156 8.08 0.86 -7.40
C ALA A 156 7.53 1.54 -6.14
N TRP A 157 6.84 0.79 -5.29
CA TRP A 157 6.25 1.31 -4.06
C TRP A 157 7.30 1.63 -2.99
N SER A 158 8.39 0.86 -2.93
CA SER A 158 9.55 1.15 -2.06
C SER A 158 10.20 2.48 -2.43
N LEU A 159 10.45 2.72 -3.72
CA LEU A 159 11.00 3.98 -4.22
C LEU A 159 10.08 5.15 -3.90
N TRP A 160 8.77 4.96 -4.08
CA TRP A 160 7.76 5.94 -3.72
C TRP A 160 7.79 6.29 -2.23
N HIS A 161 7.84 5.28 -1.35
CA HIS A 161 7.91 5.49 0.10
C HIS A 161 9.19 6.19 0.55
N ILE A 162 10.34 5.88 -0.05
CA ILE A 162 11.60 6.56 0.26
C ILE A 162 11.47 8.07 -0.01
N LEU A 163 10.86 8.45 -1.13
CA LEU A 163 10.58 9.86 -1.46
C LEU A 163 9.54 10.49 -0.52
N TYR A 164 8.53 9.72 -0.13
CA TYR A 164 7.53 10.15 0.85
C TYR A 164 8.16 10.39 2.24
N PHE A 165 9.01 9.49 2.72
CA PHE A 165 9.72 9.63 4.00
C PHE A 165 10.71 10.78 4.01
N TYR A 166 11.23 11.15 2.83
CA TYR A 166 12.00 12.36 2.69
C TYR A 166 11.11 13.60 2.91
N ILE A 167 9.95 13.66 2.25
CA ILE A 167 8.99 14.78 2.38
C ILE A 167 8.53 14.92 3.83
N ASP A 168 8.18 13.81 4.49
CA ASP A 168 7.66 13.83 5.86
C ASP A 168 8.74 14.01 6.96
N GLY A 169 10.01 13.89 6.61
CA GLY A 169 11.14 14.03 7.53
C GLY A 169 11.34 12.82 8.47
N SER A 170 10.77 11.66 8.15
CA SER A 170 10.94 10.41 8.88
C SER A 170 12.10 9.55 8.36
N LEU A 171 12.64 9.85 7.18
CA LEU A 171 13.67 9.03 6.53
C LEU A 171 14.90 8.72 7.43
N ALA A 172 15.33 9.66 8.26
CA ALA A 172 16.46 9.47 9.17
C ALA A 172 16.13 8.65 10.44
N ARG A 173 14.84 8.52 10.78
CA ARG A 173 14.36 7.83 11.99
C ARG A 173 13.83 6.43 11.71
N ILE A 174 13.44 6.15 10.46
CA ILE A 174 12.86 4.86 10.10
C ILE A 174 13.94 3.79 9.90
N HIS A 175 13.72 2.60 10.45
CA HIS A 175 14.54 1.44 10.15
C HIS A 175 14.20 0.90 8.76
N LEU A 176 14.82 1.45 7.73
CA LEU A 176 14.49 1.20 6.32
C LEU A 176 14.43 -0.30 5.98
N LEU A 177 15.36 -1.12 6.48
CA LEU A 177 15.35 -2.55 6.20
C LEU A 177 14.10 -3.26 6.76
N LEU A 178 13.72 -2.97 8.01
CA LEU A 178 12.53 -3.55 8.63
C LEU A 178 11.26 -3.08 7.92
N PHE A 179 11.21 -1.79 7.54
CA PHE A 179 10.14 -1.25 6.73
C PHE A 179 10.00 -1.96 5.39
N LEU A 180 11.10 -2.15 4.64
CA LEU A 180 11.09 -2.82 3.34
C LEU A 180 10.66 -4.29 3.45
N LEU A 181 11.07 -4.99 4.52
CA LEU A 181 10.60 -6.36 4.78
C LEU A 181 9.10 -6.42 5.07
N GLY A 182 8.57 -5.48 5.84
CA GLY A 182 7.14 -5.33 6.07
C GLY A 182 6.38 -4.98 4.78
N LEU A 183 6.90 -4.01 4.01
CA LEU A 183 6.33 -3.60 2.73
C LEU A 183 6.28 -4.75 1.72
N LEU A 184 7.31 -5.60 1.69
CA LEU A 184 7.33 -6.80 0.86
C LEU A 184 6.19 -7.74 1.25
N SER A 185 6.03 -8.05 2.55
CA SER A 185 4.91 -8.86 3.07
C SER A 185 3.56 -8.26 2.63
N ASN A 186 3.38 -6.96 2.85
CA ASN A 186 2.16 -6.22 2.49
C ASN A 186 1.86 -6.28 0.98
N CYS A 187 2.89 -6.22 0.13
CA CYS A 187 2.74 -6.41 -1.31
C CYS A 187 2.10 -7.76 -1.62
N PHE A 188 2.60 -8.85 -1.02
CA PHE A 188 2.07 -10.19 -1.23
C PHE A 188 0.67 -10.39 -0.65
N ILE A 189 0.39 -9.88 0.56
CA ILE A 189 -0.93 -9.94 1.19
C ILE A 189 -1.98 -9.27 0.30
N LEU A 190 -1.78 -7.99 -0.02
CA LEU A 190 -2.74 -7.17 -0.77
C LEU A 190 -2.90 -7.70 -2.20
N SER A 191 -1.80 -8.13 -2.81
CA SER A 191 -1.82 -8.79 -4.11
C SER A 191 -2.66 -10.07 -4.12
N ALA A 192 -2.50 -10.95 -3.13
CA ALA A 192 -3.25 -12.21 -3.05
C ALA A 192 -4.75 -11.95 -2.84
N ILE A 193 -5.08 -10.99 -1.97
CA ILE A 193 -6.46 -10.54 -1.75
C ILE A 193 -7.07 -10.04 -3.06
N TYR A 194 -6.37 -9.16 -3.79
CA TYR A 194 -6.90 -8.61 -5.04
C TYR A 194 -7.02 -9.68 -6.13
N THR A 195 -6.00 -10.53 -6.32
CA THR A 195 -6.03 -11.61 -7.32
C THR A 195 -7.18 -12.58 -7.05
N LYS A 196 -7.48 -12.88 -5.78
CA LYS A 196 -8.56 -13.79 -5.38
C LYS A 196 -9.95 -13.19 -5.50
N THR A 197 -10.10 -11.93 -5.06
CA THR A 197 -11.42 -11.33 -4.80
C THR A 197 -11.82 -10.26 -5.82
N ARG A 198 -10.84 -9.69 -6.53
CA ARG A 198 -11.00 -8.51 -7.39
C ARG A 198 -11.61 -7.30 -6.68
N SER A 199 -11.53 -7.25 -5.35
CA SER A 199 -12.10 -6.19 -4.53
C SER A 199 -11.04 -5.14 -4.21
N LEU A 200 -11.24 -3.92 -4.71
CA LEU A 200 -10.44 -2.77 -4.31
C LEU A 200 -10.65 -2.45 -2.82
N TRP A 201 -11.90 -2.43 -2.36
CA TRP A 201 -12.23 -2.18 -0.95
C TRP A 201 -11.47 -3.09 0.01
N LEU A 202 -11.37 -4.40 -0.26
CA LEU A 202 -10.64 -5.29 0.65
C LEU A 202 -9.16 -4.95 0.73
N CYS A 203 -8.55 -4.48 -0.36
CA CYS A 203 -7.15 -4.04 -0.34
C CYS A 203 -7.01 -2.73 0.44
N VAL A 204 -7.87 -1.75 0.16
CA VAL A 204 -7.92 -0.44 0.85
C VAL A 204 -8.06 -0.64 2.38
N MET A 205 -9.05 -1.45 2.79
CA MET A 205 -9.33 -1.74 4.18
C MET A 205 -8.18 -2.51 4.83
N THR A 206 -7.63 -3.53 4.16
CA THR A 206 -6.52 -4.33 4.72
C THR A 206 -5.27 -3.48 4.89
N HIS A 207 -4.92 -2.66 3.90
CA HIS A 207 -3.79 -1.74 4.00
C HIS A 207 -3.99 -0.74 5.16
N ALA A 208 -5.19 -0.17 5.29
CA ALA A 208 -5.50 0.73 6.40
C ALA A 208 -5.40 0.03 7.77
N LEU A 209 -5.86 -1.23 7.88
CA LEU A 209 -5.74 -2.03 9.10
C LEU A 209 -4.29 -2.33 9.45
N ILE A 210 -3.47 -2.74 8.47
CA ILE A 210 -2.04 -2.98 8.67
C ILE A 210 -1.37 -1.71 9.19
N ASN A 211 -1.58 -0.56 8.54
CA ASN A 211 -0.97 0.70 8.96
C ASN A 211 -1.42 1.16 10.36
N ALA A 212 -2.68 0.91 10.71
CA ALA A 212 -3.20 1.25 12.03
C ALA A 212 -2.61 0.35 13.12
N LEU A 213 -2.58 -0.97 12.87
CA LEU A 213 -2.04 -1.95 13.82
C LEU A 213 -0.52 -1.80 13.97
N SER A 214 0.24 -1.56 12.90
CA SER A 214 1.69 -1.32 12.97
C SER A 214 2.05 -0.07 13.79
N GLN A 215 1.19 0.94 13.85
CA GLN A 215 1.38 2.11 14.73
C GLN A 215 1.11 1.80 16.21
N LEU A 216 0.40 0.71 16.52
CA LEU A 216 0.09 0.25 17.88
C LEU A 216 1.05 -0.85 18.37
N SER A 217 1.93 -1.32 17.49
CA SER A 217 2.91 -2.36 17.78
C SER A 217 4.30 -1.75 17.97
N SER A 218 5.05 -2.17 19.00
CA SER A 218 6.40 -1.64 19.30
C SER A 218 7.52 -2.58 18.86
N VAL A 219 7.71 -3.72 19.54
CA VAL A 219 8.83 -4.64 19.29
C VAL A 219 8.30 -5.99 18.86
N GLU A 220 8.74 -6.45 17.68
CA GLU A 220 8.55 -7.83 17.23
C GLU A 220 9.80 -8.67 17.47
N ASN A 221 9.60 -9.96 17.72
CA ASN A 221 10.68 -10.93 17.60
C ASN A 221 11.08 -11.05 16.12
N ILE A 222 12.26 -10.55 15.75
CA ILE A 222 12.72 -10.49 14.36
C ILE A 222 12.75 -11.86 13.68
N TRP A 223 13.22 -12.91 14.37
CA TRP A 223 13.30 -14.25 13.78
C TRP A 223 11.92 -14.84 13.49
N LEU A 224 11.01 -14.73 14.46
CA LEU A 224 9.62 -15.16 14.27
C LEU A 224 8.95 -14.36 13.15
N SER A 225 9.18 -13.04 13.10
CA SER A 225 8.66 -12.17 12.05
C SER A 225 9.13 -12.57 10.66
N LEU A 226 10.42 -12.87 10.49
CA LEU A 226 10.96 -13.34 9.21
C LEU A 226 10.32 -14.66 8.76
N VAL A 227 10.20 -15.63 9.67
CA VAL A 227 9.55 -16.93 9.37
C VAL A 227 8.10 -16.71 8.94
N ILE A 228 7.35 -15.89 9.68
CA ILE A 228 5.96 -15.58 9.37
C ILE A 228 5.81 -14.86 8.02
N LYS A 229 6.68 -13.88 7.72
CA LYS A 229 6.68 -13.18 6.43
C LYS A 229 6.93 -14.15 5.27
N VAL A 230 7.85 -15.11 5.42
CA VAL A 230 8.07 -16.17 4.41
C VAL A 230 6.81 -17.03 4.25
N LEU A 231 6.16 -17.44 5.35
CA LEU A 231 4.92 -18.22 5.29
C LEU A 231 3.78 -17.45 4.61
N ILE A 232 3.65 -16.15 4.88
CA ILE A 232 2.69 -15.25 4.23
C ILE A 232 2.93 -15.21 2.72
N ILE A 233 4.19 -15.05 2.29
CA ILE A 233 4.56 -15.03 0.87
C ILE A 233 4.19 -16.37 0.20
N LEU A 234 4.53 -17.50 0.83
CA LEU A 234 4.19 -18.83 0.29
C LEU A 234 2.68 -19.05 0.20
N LEU A 235 1.92 -18.63 1.23
CA LEU A 235 0.47 -18.70 1.24
C LEU A 235 -0.15 -17.81 0.14
N ALA A 236 0.34 -16.58 -0.01
CA ALA A 236 -0.08 -15.65 -1.05
C ALA A 236 0.15 -16.21 -2.45
N MET A 237 1.33 -16.81 -2.69
CA MET A 237 1.68 -17.49 -3.94
C MET A 237 0.72 -18.65 -4.25
N ARG A 238 0.39 -19.48 -3.24
CA ARG A 238 -0.56 -20.60 -3.39
C ARG A 238 -1.99 -20.14 -3.67
N ILE A 239 -2.43 -19.08 -3.02
CA ILE A 239 -3.77 -18.50 -3.28
C ILE A 239 -3.83 -17.96 -4.71
N ALA A 240 -2.78 -17.28 -5.15
CA ALA A 240 -2.70 -16.74 -6.50
C ALA A 240 -2.71 -17.84 -7.57
N SER A 241 -1.92 -18.91 -7.42
CA SER A 241 -1.89 -20.01 -8.40
C SER A 241 -3.26 -20.69 -8.55
N SER A 242 -3.90 -21.03 -7.43
CA SER A 242 -5.24 -21.66 -7.43
C SER A 242 -6.36 -20.78 -8.00
N SER A 243 -6.13 -19.46 -8.08
CA SER A 243 -7.10 -18.51 -8.63
C SER A 243 -6.93 -18.33 -10.13
N VAL A 244 -5.70 -18.46 -10.65
CA VAL A 244 -5.41 -18.43 -12.08
C VAL A 244 -5.96 -19.67 -12.78
N GLU A 245 -5.90 -20.84 -12.15
CA GLU A 245 -6.43 -22.09 -12.69
C GLU A 245 -7.96 -22.07 -12.88
N LYS A 246 -8.70 -21.29 -12.08
CA LYS A 246 -10.17 -21.20 -12.19
C LYS A 246 -10.68 -20.27 -13.29
N VAL A 247 -9.78 -19.51 -13.93
CA VAL A 247 -10.12 -18.49 -14.94
C VAL A 247 -9.71 -18.93 -16.36
N LYS A 248 -8.95 -20.03 -16.48
CA LYS A 248 -8.69 -20.71 -17.76
C LYS A 248 -9.77 -21.73 -18.04
#